data_AF-A0A9K3D2E1-F1
#
_entry.id   AF-A0A9K3D2E1-F1
#
_cell.length_a   1.000
_cell.length_b   1.000
_cell.length_c   1.000
_cell.angle_alpha   90.00
_cell.angle_beta   90.00
_cell.angle_gamma   90.00
#
_symmetry.space_group_name_H-M   'P 1'
#
loop_
_entity.id
_entity.type
_entity.pdbx_description
1 polymer ?
#
loop_
_entity_poly.entity_id
_entity_poly.type
_entity_poly.pdbx_seq_one_letter_code
_entity_poly.pdbx_strand_id
1 'polypeptide(L)'
;MVPDMGSMDVHIPDLPSDVHHAVCMGDNQALVIGDNGDDRVSVVLTLLSDGTIESEAPQPCPIPVTLAHYRVVRVGNDVYAYGGIDLADKTTRNDMYLYTADTGQWSAPEWAPILDPGSSGHTL
;
A
#
# COMPACT_ATOMS: atom_id res chain seq x y z
N MET A 1 5.26 -35.74 -7.93
CA MET A 1 5.73 -35.48 -6.56
C MET A 1 5.87 -33.98 -6.42
N VAL A 2 5.03 -33.35 -5.62
CA VAL A 2 5.19 -31.94 -5.23
C VAL A 2 6.24 -31.94 -4.12
N PRO A 3 7.28 -31.09 -4.18
CA PRO A 3 8.25 -31.01 -3.09
C PRO A 3 7.52 -30.60 -1.80
N ASP A 4 7.86 -31.24 -0.69
CA ASP A 4 7.47 -30.79 0.64
C ASP A 4 8.11 -29.42 0.89
N MET A 5 7.34 -28.35 0.71
CA MET A 5 7.74 -26.99 1.05
C MET A 5 7.55 -26.79 2.54
N GLY A 6 8.29 -27.55 3.36
CA GLY A 6 8.25 -27.47 4.81
C GLY A 6 8.17 -26.00 5.23
N SER A 7 7.23 -25.67 6.12
CA SER A 7 6.90 -24.30 6.50
C SER A 7 8.17 -23.54 6.87
N MET A 8 8.70 -22.77 5.93
CA MET A 8 9.72 -21.79 6.24
C MET A 8 8.97 -20.64 6.88
N ASP A 9 9.07 -20.54 8.21
CA ASP A 9 8.67 -19.34 8.93
C ASP A 9 9.62 -18.22 8.48
N VAL A 10 9.27 -17.54 7.40
CA VAL A 10 9.94 -16.33 6.94
C VAL A 10 9.51 -15.22 7.89
N HIS A 11 10.34 -14.95 8.89
CA HIS A 11 10.15 -13.77 9.73
C HIS A 11 10.43 -12.53 8.87
N ILE A 12 9.38 -11.73 8.63
CA ILE A 12 9.51 -10.43 7.98
C ILE A 12 9.53 -9.38 9.10
N PRO A 13 10.69 -8.79 9.40
CA PRO A 13 10.78 -7.77 10.44
C PRO A 13 9.98 -6.52 10.03
N ASP A 14 9.57 -5.73 11.03
CA ASP A 14 9.06 -4.37 10.87
C ASP A 14 7.82 -4.20 9.95
N LEU A 15 6.96 -5.23 9.86
CA LEU A 15 5.67 -5.10 9.20
C LEU A 15 4.71 -4.18 9.98
N PRO A 16 3.78 -3.51 9.29
CA PRO A 16 2.62 -2.89 9.94
C PRO A 16 1.87 -3.90 10.83
N SER A 17 1.27 -3.43 11.92
CA SER A 17 0.53 -4.28 12.86
C SER A 17 -0.71 -4.92 12.23
N ASP A 18 -1.35 -4.21 11.30
CA ASP A 18 -2.43 -4.73 10.47
C ASP A 18 -2.15 -4.35 9.01
N VAL A 19 -2.12 -5.36 8.13
CA VAL A 19 -1.78 -5.18 6.71
C VAL A 19 -3.07 -5.13 5.90
N HIS A 20 -3.24 -4.05 5.14
CA HIS A 20 -4.46 -3.81 4.38
C HIS A 20 -4.25 -4.08 2.89
N HIS A 21 -3.08 -3.72 2.37
CA HIS A 21 -2.74 -3.93 0.97
C HIS A 21 -1.26 -4.29 0.80
N ALA A 22 -0.98 -5.07 -0.24
CA ALA A 22 0.37 -5.29 -0.74
C ALA A 22 0.34 -5.21 -2.27
N VAL A 23 1.32 -4.55 -2.87
CA VAL A 23 1.43 -4.41 -4.32
C VAL A 23 2.86 -4.65 -4.77
N CYS A 24 3.05 -5.49 -5.80
CA CYS A 24 4.36 -5.74 -6.38
C CYS A 24 4.83 -4.48 -7.13
N MET A 25 6.04 -3.99 -6.79
CA MET A 25 6.66 -2.81 -7.40
C MET A 25 7.61 -3.15 -8.56
N GLY A 26 7.88 -4.43 -8.80
CA GLY A 26 8.91 -4.87 -9.76
C GLY A 26 10.23 -5.20 -9.04
N ASP A 27 11.21 -5.76 -9.76
CA ASP A 27 12.56 -6.06 -9.26
C ASP A 27 12.60 -6.74 -7.88
N ASN A 28 11.74 -7.75 -7.71
CA ASN A 28 11.58 -8.50 -6.45
C ASN A 28 11.07 -7.68 -5.24
N GLN A 29 10.52 -6.49 -5.48
CA GLN A 29 9.99 -5.61 -4.43
C GLN A 29 8.47 -5.61 -4.36
N ALA A 30 7.95 -5.44 -3.15
CA ALA A 30 6.55 -5.17 -2.88
C ALA A 30 6.41 -4.03 -1.87
N LEU A 31 5.46 -3.12 -2.12
CA LEU A 31 5.02 -2.13 -1.15
C LEU A 31 3.86 -2.71 -0.33
N VAL A 32 4.03 -2.76 0.98
CA VAL A 32 3.01 -3.16 1.94
C VAL A 32 2.48 -1.91 2.62
N ILE A 33 1.17 -1.75 2.67
CA ILE A 33 0.48 -0.63 3.33
C ILE A 33 -0.40 -1.19 4.42
N GLY A 34 -0.22 -0.66 5.62
CA GLY A 34 -0.93 -1.09 6.81
C GLY A 34 -0.92 0.01 7.87
N ASP A 35 -1.30 -0.29 9.10
CA ASP A 35 -1.23 0.65 10.21
C ASP A 35 -0.27 0.17 11.31
N ASN A 36 0.10 1.09 12.21
CA ASN A 36 0.89 0.80 13.41
C ASN A 36 0.09 1.06 14.70
N GLY A 37 -1.25 1.10 14.61
CA GLY A 37 -2.17 1.44 15.69
C GLY A 37 -2.55 2.92 15.76
N ASP A 38 -1.65 3.84 15.41
CA ASP A 38 -1.89 5.29 15.47
C ASP A 38 -1.97 5.91 14.07
N ASP A 39 -1.08 5.48 13.17
CA ASP A 39 -0.89 6.03 11.84
C ASP A 39 -0.95 4.95 10.76
N ARG A 40 -1.24 5.38 9.54
CA ARG A 40 -0.99 4.56 8.36
C ARG A 40 0.48 4.61 7.99
N VAL A 41 1.05 3.45 7.72
CA VAL A 41 2.45 3.28 7.36
C VAL A 41 2.59 2.41 6.11
N SER A 42 3.70 2.57 5.41
CA SER A 42 4.09 1.72 4.30
C SER A 42 5.51 1.21 4.45
N VAL A 43 5.74 -0.02 4.03
CA VAL A 43 7.04 -0.71 4.09
C VAL A 43 7.33 -1.30 2.72
N VAL A 44 8.56 -1.14 2.24
CA VAL A 44 9.05 -1.86 1.05
C VAL A 44 9.69 -3.16 1.52
N LEU A 45 9.24 -4.27 0.95
CA LEU A 45 9.84 -5.58 1.10
C LEU A 45 10.63 -5.92 -0.16
N THR A 46 11.83 -6.46 0.00
CA THR A 46 12.68 -6.94 -1.11
C THR A 46 12.98 -8.42 -0.93
N LEU A 47 12.61 -9.23 -1.92
CA LEU A 47 12.97 -10.65 -1.98
C LEU A 47 14.40 -10.81 -2.50
N LEU A 48 15.30 -11.32 -1.68
CA LEU A 48 16.69 -11.55 -2.04
C LEU A 48 16.87 -12.84 -2.83
N SER A 49 18.02 -12.97 -3.50
CA SER A 49 18.34 -14.14 -4.33
C SER A 49 18.48 -15.45 -3.54
N ASP A 50 18.73 -15.37 -2.24
CA ASP A 50 18.82 -16.52 -1.34
C ASP A 50 17.46 -16.97 -0.79
N GLY A 51 16.37 -16.28 -1.19
CA GLY A 51 15.01 -16.57 -0.77
C GLY A 51 14.58 -15.88 0.53
N THR A 52 15.45 -15.08 1.15
CA THR A 52 15.10 -14.27 2.33
C THR A 52 14.43 -12.96 1.93
N ILE A 53 13.75 -12.30 2.88
CA ILE A 53 13.07 -11.02 2.68
C ILE A 53 13.74 -9.99 3.59
N GLU A 54 14.11 -8.86 3.02
CA GLU A 54 14.50 -7.66 3.76
C GLU A 54 13.38 -6.62 3.70
N SER A 55 13.25 -5.83 4.76
CA SER A 55 12.30 -4.73 4.87
C SER A 55 13.02 -3.41 5.08
N GLU A 56 12.49 -2.36 4.45
CA GLU A 56 12.85 -1.00 4.82
C GLU A 56 12.13 -0.59 6.12
N ALA A 57 12.64 0.45 6.78
CA ALA A 57 11.97 1.02 7.95
C ALA A 57 10.59 1.56 7.56
N PRO A 58 9.53 1.33 8.35
CA PRO A 58 8.20 1.86 8.09
C PRO A 58 8.21 3.37 7.85
N GLN A 59 7.63 3.79 6.73
CA GLN A 59 7.49 5.19 6.37
C GLN A 59 6.06 5.66 6.59
N PRO A 60 5.84 6.93 7.01
CA PRO A 60 4.51 7.51 7.08
C PRO A 60 3.80 7.44 5.72
N CYS A 61 2.55 6.99 5.75
CA CYS A 61 1.67 6.96 4.59
C CYS A 61 0.58 8.04 4.78
N PRO A 62 0.36 8.96 3.82
CA PRO A 62 -0.60 10.06 3.97
C PRO A 62 -2.06 9.61 3.93
N ILE A 63 -2.33 8.33 3.69
CA ILE A 63 -3.69 7.77 3.72
C ILE A 63 -4.17 7.76 5.18
N PRO A 64 -5.31 8.40 5.52
CA PRO A 64 -5.82 8.39 6.89
C PRO A 64 -6.09 6.97 7.40
N VAL A 65 -5.78 6.70 8.67
CA VAL A 65 -6.09 5.41 9.31
C VAL A 65 -7.60 5.13 9.34
N THR A 66 -8.42 6.19 9.39
CA THR A 66 -9.89 6.08 9.35
C THR A 66 -10.44 5.66 7.98
N LEU A 67 -9.63 5.68 6.92
CA LEU A 67 -10.05 5.33 5.57
C LEU A 67 -9.96 3.82 5.36
N ALA A 68 -11.11 3.18 5.21
CA ALA A 68 -11.24 1.75 4.92
C ALA A 68 -11.55 1.51 3.44
N HIS A 69 -11.24 0.32 2.95
CA HIS A 69 -11.60 -0.14 1.60
C HIS A 69 -11.12 0.80 0.48
N TYR A 70 -9.98 1.47 0.64
CA TYR A 70 -9.31 2.13 -0.47
C TYR A 70 -8.78 1.07 -1.47
N ARG A 71 -8.27 1.52 -2.62
CA ARG A 71 -7.70 0.65 -3.64
C ARG A 71 -6.27 1.06 -3.89
N VAL A 72 -5.39 0.08 -4.09
CA VAL A 72 -3.96 0.31 -4.36
C VAL A 72 -3.60 -0.38 -5.66
N VAL A 73 -2.96 0.32 -6.57
CA VAL A 73 -2.58 -0.19 -7.89
C VAL A 73 -1.21 0.36 -8.31
N ARG A 74 -0.41 -0.48 -8.96
CA ARG A 74 0.82 -0.03 -9.62
C ARG A 74 0.53 0.40 -11.06
N VAL A 75 1.04 1.55 -11.47
CA VAL A 75 0.99 2.04 -12.84
C VAL A 75 2.40 2.47 -13.25
N GLY A 76 3.01 1.75 -14.20
CA GLY A 76 4.41 1.96 -14.52
C GLY A 76 5.30 1.62 -13.32
N ASN A 77 6.15 2.55 -12.89
CA ASN A 77 6.99 2.39 -11.70
C ASN A 77 6.29 2.81 -10.40
N ASP A 78 5.22 3.60 -10.50
CA ASP A 78 4.60 4.25 -9.35
C ASP A 78 3.41 3.47 -8.81
N VAL A 79 3.07 3.72 -7.54
CA VAL A 79 1.91 3.14 -6.87
C VAL A 79 0.91 4.24 -6.54
N TYR A 80 -0.36 3.98 -6.85
CA TYR A 80 -1.48 4.86 -6.59
C TYR A 80 -2.42 4.22 -5.58
N ALA A 81 -2.78 4.96 -4.54
CA ALA A 81 -3.87 4.62 -3.65
C ALA A 81 -5.04 5.58 -3.87
N TYR A 82 -6.26 5.05 -3.99
CA TYR A 82 -7.45 5.83 -4.34
C TYR A 82 -8.67 5.45 -3.51
N GLY A 83 -9.39 6.50 -3.13
CA GLY A 83 -10.75 6.46 -2.58
C GLY A 83 -10.86 5.74 -1.25
N GLY A 84 -12.05 5.23 -0.94
CA GLY A 84 -12.34 4.51 0.30
C GLY A 84 -13.50 5.12 1.08
N ILE A 85 -13.77 4.57 2.25
CA ILE A 85 -14.84 5.01 3.14
C ILE A 85 -14.21 5.53 4.42
N ASP A 86 -14.47 6.78 4.75
CA ASP A 86 -14.09 7.36 6.03
C ASP A 86 -15.01 6.76 7.11
N LEU A 87 -14.42 5.98 8.02
CA LEU A 87 -15.18 5.29 9.04
C LEU A 87 -15.75 6.23 10.11
N ALA A 88 -15.22 7.45 10.24
CA ALA A 88 -15.68 8.42 11.24
C ALA A 88 -17.03 9.03 10.85
N ASP A 89 -17.20 9.43 9.58
CA ASP A 89 -18.40 10.11 9.09
C ASP A 89 -19.21 9.31 8.05
N LYS A 90 -18.73 8.11 7.68
CA LYS A 90 -19.33 7.19 6.70
C LYS A 90 -19.40 7.76 5.28
N THR A 91 -18.59 8.75 4.96
CA THR A 91 -18.51 9.32 3.62
C THR A 91 -17.54 8.55 2.73
N THR A 92 -17.80 8.57 1.43
CA THR A 92 -16.84 8.06 0.44
C THR A 92 -15.85 9.17 0.11
N ARG A 93 -14.56 8.84 0.13
CA ARG A 93 -13.49 9.71 -0.34
C ARG A 93 -13.13 9.35 -1.77
N ASN A 94 -12.72 10.38 -2.53
CA ASN A 94 -12.14 10.24 -3.87
C ASN A 94 -10.69 10.76 -3.89
N ASP A 95 -10.08 10.91 -2.70
CA ASP A 95 -8.70 11.33 -2.56
C ASP A 95 -7.76 10.30 -3.19
N MET A 96 -6.65 10.79 -3.74
CA MET A 96 -5.62 9.97 -4.35
C MET A 96 -4.25 10.29 -3.79
N TYR A 97 -3.47 9.24 -3.58
CA TYR A 97 -2.12 9.31 -3.02
C TYR A 97 -1.17 8.59 -3.97
N LEU A 98 -0.01 9.19 -4.22
CA LEU A 98 1.02 8.70 -5.11
C LEU A 98 2.24 8.32 -4.30
N TYR A 99 2.71 7.09 -4.45
CA TYR A 99 4.03 6.65 -4.00
C TYR A 99 4.94 6.51 -5.22
N THR A 100 6.00 7.32 -5.24
CA THR A 100 7.02 7.29 -6.30
C THR A 100 8.13 6.32 -5.89
N ALA A 101 8.22 5.18 -6.59
CA ALA A 101 9.15 4.11 -6.18
C ALA A 101 10.62 4.53 -6.26
N ASP A 102 10.99 5.38 -7.23
CA ASP A 102 12.38 5.85 -7.39
C ASP A 102 12.87 6.70 -6.21
N THR A 103 11.97 7.40 -5.54
CA THR A 103 12.29 8.26 -4.39
C THR A 103 11.88 7.65 -3.06
N GLY A 104 11.01 6.63 -3.09
CA GLY A 104 10.40 6.03 -1.91
C GLY A 104 9.44 6.98 -1.17
N GLN A 105 8.90 7.99 -1.85
CA GLN A 105 8.13 9.06 -1.21
C GLN A 105 6.67 9.10 -1.63
N TRP A 106 5.83 9.47 -0.66
CA TRP A 106 4.42 9.79 -0.89
C TRP A 106 4.21 11.25 -1.25
N SER A 107 3.27 11.51 -2.18
CA SER A 107 2.86 12.84 -2.60
C SER A 107 1.39 12.85 -3.05
N ALA A 108 0.84 14.05 -3.25
CA ALA A 108 -0.41 14.21 -4.00
C ALA A 108 -0.08 14.19 -5.50
N PRO A 109 -0.86 13.48 -6.35
CA PRO A 109 -0.65 13.52 -7.79
C PRO A 109 -0.86 14.93 -8.34
N GLU A 110 0.04 15.41 -9.19
CA GLU A 110 -0.06 16.77 -9.78
C GLU A 110 -1.33 16.99 -10.61
N TRP A 111 -1.91 15.90 -11.14
CA TRP A 111 -3.14 15.89 -11.92
C TRP A 111 -4.40 15.68 -11.07
N ALA A 112 -4.30 15.75 -9.75
CA ALA A 112 -5.44 15.67 -8.82
C ALA A 112 -6.28 16.97 -8.63
N PRO A 113 -6.32 18.02 -9.50
CA PRO A 113 -7.40 18.96 -9.38
C PRO A 113 -8.68 18.33 -9.97
N ILE A 114 -9.62 18.03 -9.06
CA ILE A 114 -11.07 17.87 -9.27
C ILE A 114 -11.48 16.51 -9.86
N LEU A 115 -11.55 15.48 -9.01
CA LEU A 115 -12.65 14.52 -9.11
C LEU A 115 -13.78 15.07 -8.25
N ASP A 116 -14.89 15.47 -8.88
CA ASP A 116 -16.07 15.96 -8.17
C ASP A 116 -16.44 14.98 -7.04
N PRO A 117 -16.81 15.49 -5.84
CA PRO A 117 -17.33 14.66 -4.77
C PRO A 117 -18.70 14.10 -5.20
N GLY A 118 -18.70 12.98 -5.92
CA GLY A 118 -19.94 12.41 -6.46
C GLY A 118 -19.85 11.23 -7.41
N SER A 119 -18.67 10.84 -7.93
CA SER A 119 -18.60 9.65 -8.80
C SER A 119 -18.55 8.35 -7.98
N SER A 120 -19.69 8.00 -7.37
CA SER A 120 -20.02 6.62 -6.99
C SER A 120 -20.26 5.82 -8.28
N GLY A 121 -19.17 5.54 -9.00
CA GLY A 121 -19.16 4.75 -10.24
C GLY A 121 -18.33 3.51 -10.04
N HIS A 122 -18.92 2.49 -9.41
CA HIS A 122 -18.43 1.12 -9.50
C HIS A 122 -18.33 0.69 -10.96
N THR A 123 -17.34 -0.12 -11.31
CA THR A 123 -17.49 -1.12 -12.39
C THR A 123 -16.81 -2.42 -11.96
N LEU A 124 -17.48 -3.52 -12.31
CA LEU A 124 -17.32 -4.92 -11.90
C LEU A 124 -15.93 -5.52 -12.11
#